data_AF-A0A9R0JM84-F1
#
_entry.id   AF-A0A9R0JM84-F1
#
_cell.length_a   1.000
_cell.length_b   1.000
_cell.length_c   1.000
_cell.angle_alpha   90.00
_cell.angle_beta   90.00
_cell.angle_gamma   90.00
#
_symmetry.space_group_name_H-M   'P 1'
#
loop_
_entity.id
_entity.type
_entity.pdbx_description
1 polymer ?
#
loop_
_entity_poly.entity_id
_entity_poly.type
_entity_poly.pdbx_seq_one_letter_code
_entity_poly.pdbx_strand_id
1 'polypeptide(L)'
;MQLSLSASKLIDLDVMSKSDPMAVVYMKKRNGTLEEIGRTEVILNDLNPVWIGKISVAYHFETVQSLVFHVFDVDTTHHNVPVKTIKLSDQDFLGEASCVLSEIINKCNTH
;
A
#
# COMPACT_ATOMS: atom_id res chain seq x y z
N MET A 1 6.47 -9.49 -11.64
CA MET A 1 5.07 -9.74 -11.24
C MET A 1 4.38 -8.40 -11.00
N GLN A 2 3.05 -8.35 -11.07
CA GLN A 2 2.25 -7.17 -10.74
C GLN A 2 1.31 -7.47 -9.55
N LEU A 3 1.37 -6.64 -8.52
CA LEU A 3 0.46 -6.69 -7.37
C LEU A 3 -0.72 -5.75 -7.62
N SER A 4 -1.94 -6.26 -7.45
CA SER A 4 -3.17 -5.45 -7.40
C SER A 4 -3.64 -5.42 -5.96
N LEU A 5 -4.09 -4.27 -5.48
CA LEU A 5 -4.40 -4.06 -4.06
C LEU A 5 -5.84 -3.61 -3.89
N SER A 6 -6.45 -4.04 -2.80
CA SER A 6 -7.69 -3.49 -2.28
C SER A 6 -7.68 -3.53 -0.76
N ALA A 7 -8.47 -2.68 -0.13
CA ALA A 7 -8.73 -2.71 1.30
C ALA A 7 -10.24 -2.65 1.55
N SER A 8 -10.65 -2.96 2.78
CA SER A 8 -12.04 -2.91 3.18
C SER A 8 -12.15 -2.56 4.64
N LYS A 9 -13.19 -1.81 5.01
CA LYS A 9 -13.46 -1.40 6.39
C LYS A 9 -12.29 -0.64 7.01
N LEU A 10 -11.70 0.29 6.25
CA LEU A 10 -10.71 1.21 6.79
C LEU A 10 -11.30 2.04 7.93
N ILE A 11 -10.44 2.39 8.89
CA ILE A 11 -10.83 3.23 10.03
C ILE A 11 -11.13 4.61 9.49
N ASP A 12 -12.31 5.12 9.80
CA ASP A 12 -12.70 6.49 9.49
C ASP A 12 -12.16 7.39 10.60
N LEU A 13 -11.06 8.10 10.32
CA LEU A 13 -10.43 9.02 11.28
C LEU A 13 -11.05 10.43 11.22
N ASP A 14 -11.77 10.74 10.15
CA ASP A 14 -12.40 12.02 9.93
C ASP A 14 -13.79 12.10 10.60
N VAL A 15 -14.03 13.17 11.35
CA VAL A 15 -15.32 13.41 12.01
C VAL A 15 -16.38 13.92 11.02
N MET A 16 -15.98 14.42 9.85
CA MET A 16 -16.87 15.07 8.88
C MET A 16 -16.74 14.57 7.43
N SER A 17 -15.78 13.71 7.11
CA SER A 17 -15.55 13.13 5.78
C SER A 17 -15.15 11.66 5.92
N LYS A 18 -15.07 10.93 4.81
CA LYS A 18 -14.47 9.60 4.77
C LYS A 18 -13.00 9.73 4.38
N SER A 19 -12.18 8.79 4.82
CA SER A 19 -10.78 8.70 4.40
C SER A 19 -10.57 8.65 2.88
N ASP A 20 -9.44 9.20 2.46
CA ASP A 20 -8.89 9.22 1.11
C ASP A 20 -7.66 8.29 1.02
N PRO A 21 -7.85 6.95 0.93
CA PRO A 21 -6.77 6.01 1.18
C PRO A 21 -5.76 5.87 0.03
N MET A 22 -4.49 5.75 0.42
CA MET A 22 -3.36 5.39 -0.43
C MET A 22 -2.58 4.24 0.21
N ALA A 23 -2.26 3.20 -0.56
CA ALA A 23 -1.39 2.12 -0.14
C ALA A 23 0.05 2.36 -0.59
N VAL A 24 1.00 2.16 0.32
CA VAL A 24 2.44 2.17 0.06
C VAL A 24 3.00 0.80 0.35
N VAL A 25 3.77 0.26 -0.59
CA VAL A 25 4.40 -1.04 -0.44
C VAL A 25 5.89 -0.86 -0.26
N TYR A 26 6.44 -1.59 0.69
CA TYR A 26 7.85 -1.64 1.01
C TYR A 26 8.37 -3.07 0.91
N MET A 27 9.64 -3.19 0.55
CA MET A 27 10.41 -4.41 0.73
C MET A 27 11.31 -4.26 1.95
N LYS A 28 11.19 -5.20 2.88
CA LYS A 28 12.02 -5.23 4.10
C LYS A 28 13.37 -5.87 3.79
N LYS A 29 14.44 -5.08 3.88
CA LYS A 29 15.82 -5.55 3.69
C LYS A 29 16.28 -6.37 4.90
N ARG A 30 17.37 -7.14 4.72
CA ARG A 30 17.96 -7.99 5.78
C ARG A 30 18.39 -7.22 7.03
N ASN A 31 18.78 -5.96 6.88
CA ASN A 31 19.13 -5.05 7.97
C ASN A 31 17.89 -4.43 8.68
N GLY A 32 16.67 -4.85 8.32
CA GLY A 32 15.43 -4.35 8.88
C GLY A 32 14.90 -3.06 8.25
N THR A 33 15.66 -2.39 7.37
CA THR A 33 15.19 -1.15 6.73
C THR A 33 14.10 -1.45 5.70
N LEU A 34 13.12 -0.57 5.62
CA LEU A 34 12.06 -0.62 4.61
C LEU A 34 12.49 0.20 3.39
N GLU A 35 12.46 -0.43 2.22
CA GLU A 35 12.67 0.23 0.93
C GLU A 35 11.34 0.33 0.19
N GLU A 36 10.93 1.55 -0.13
CA GLU A 36 9.68 1.77 -0.86
C GLU A 36 9.79 1.21 -2.28
N ILE A 37 8.86 0.33 -2.65
CA ILE A 37 8.80 -0.27 -4.00
C ILE A 37 7.72 0.37 -4.87
N GLY A 38 6.71 0.99 -4.25
CA GLY A 38 5.68 1.71 -4.98
C GLY A 38 4.55 2.23 -4.10
N ARG A 39 3.76 3.13 -4.68
CA ARG A 39 2.54 3.70 -4.10
C ARG A 39 1.39 3.53 -5.09
N THR A 40 0.18 3.37 -4.59
CA THR A 40 -1.04 3.43 -5.40
C THR A 40 -1.45 4.89 -5.65
N GLU A 41 -2.46 5.09 -6.47
CA GLU A 41 -3.25 6.31 -6.46
C GLU A 41 -3.99 6.51 -5.12
N VAL A 42 -4.44 7.74 -4.90
CA VAL A 42 -5.36 8.09 -3.82
C VAL A 42 -6.78 7.88 -4.34
N ILE A 43 -7.62 7.16 -3.59
CA ILE A 43 -9.05 7.05 -3.88
C ILE A 43 -9.79 7.96 -2.91
N LEU A 44 -10.71 8.79 -3.43
CA LEU A 44 -11.38 9.78 -2.60
C LEU A 44 -12.61 9.20 -1.89
N ASN A 45 -12.74 9.50 -0.60
CA ASN A 45 -13.91 9.23 0.25
C ASN A 45 -14.37 7.76 0.20
N ASP A 46 -13.44 6.82 0.28
CA ASP A 46 -13.72 5.38 0.17
C ASP A 46 -13.03 4.57 1.26
N LEU A 47 -13.83 3.92 2.12
CA LEU A 47 -13.32 3.00 3.16
C LEU A 47 -13.07 1.58 2.64
N ASN A 48 -13.37 1.31 1.37
CA ASN A 48 -13.20 0.02 0.71
C ASN A 48 -12.50 0.17 -0.65
N PRO A 49 -11.32 0.82 -0.70
CA PRO A 49 -10.66 1.17 -1.94
C PRO A 49 -10.27 -0.08 -2.73
N VAL A 50 -10.49 0.00 -4.05
CA VAL A 50 -9.90 -0.93 -5.03
C VAL A 50 -8.99 -0.13 -5.93
N TRP A 51 -7.69 -0.19 -5.68
CA TRP A 51 -6.70 0.55 -6.47
C TRP A 51 -6.49 -0.12 -7.83
N ILE A 52 -6.58 0.68 -8.87
CA ILE A 52 -6.34 0.31 -10.27
C ILE A 52 -4.83 0.21 -10.52
N GLY A 53 -4.03 1.06 -9.86
CA GLY A 53 -2.58 1.05 -9.96
C GLY A 53 -1.97 -0.27 -9.51
N LYS A 54 -1.16 -0.88 -10.38
CA LYS A 54 -0.44 -2.12 -10.07
C LYS A 54 1.00 -1.83 -9.68
N ILE A 55 1.46 -2.47 -8.62
CA ILE A 55 2.85 -2.34 -8.15
C ILE A 55 3.69 -3.47 -8.73
N SER A 56 4.73 -3.12 -9.48
CA SER A 56 5.62 -4.08 -10.11
C SER A 56 6.68 -4.55 -9.12
N VAL A 57 6.78 -5.86 -8.92
CA VAL A 57 7.78 -6.48 -8.03
C VAL A 57 8.50 -7.59 -8.77
N ALA A 58 9.84 -7.58 -8.71
CA ALA A 58 10.68 -8.65 -9.20
C ALA A 58 10.68 -9.80 -8.20
N TYR A 59 10.45 -11.04 -8.65
CA TYR A 59 10.50 -12.23 -7.81
C TYR A 59 11.85 -12.94 -7.99
N HIS A 60 12.52 -13.24 -6.89
CA HIS A 60 13.79 -13.94 -6.84
C HIS A 60 13.64 -15.17 -5.94
N PHE A 61 13.57 -16.37 -6.55
CA PHE A 61 13.30 -17.62 -5.85
C PHE A 61 14.33 -17.97 -4.76
N GLU A 62 15.56 -17.48 -4.89
CA GLU A 62 16.65 -17.72 -3.94
C GLU A 62 16.58 -16.83 -2.69
N THR A 63 15.67 -15.85 -2.66
CA THR A 63 15.61 -14.86 -1.58
C THR A 63 14.22 -14.78 -0.97
N VAL A 64 14.17 -14.76 0.37
CA VAL A 64 12.96 -14.42 1.12
C VAL A 64 12.69 -12.92 0.96
N GLN A 65 11.67 -12.59 0.18
CA GLN A 65 11.25 -11.20 -0.07
C GLN A 65 10.07 -10.85 0.84
N SER A 66 10.36 -10.19 1.95
CA SER A 66 9.33 -9.72 2.89
C SER A 66 8.75 -8.39 2.41
N LEU A 67 7.44 -8.35 2.22
CA LEU A 67 6.69 -7.15 1.86
C LEU A 67 5.98 -6.58 3.08
N VAL A 68 5.95 -5.26 3.17
CA VAL A 68 5.19 -4.50 4.16
C VAL A 68 4.28 -3.53 3.41
N PHE A 69 3.01 -3.51 3.77
CA PHE A 69 1.98 -2.68 3.18
C PHE A 69 1.53 -1.70 4.24
N HIS A 70 1.64 -0.40 3.96
CA HIS A 70 1.10 0.66 4.79
C HIS A 70 -0.06 1.32 4.07
N VAL A 71 -1.13 1.63 4.80
CA VAL A 71 -2.25 2.41 4.28
C VAL A 71 -2.27 3.73 5.01
N PHE A 72 -2.36 4.81 4.25
CA PHE A 72 -2.45 6.18 4.76
C PHE A 72 -3.75 6.82 4.29
N ASP A 73 -4.30 7.68 5.14
CA ASP A 73 -5.33 8.64 4.79
C ASP A 73 -4.65 9.92 4.30
N VAL A 74 -4.91 10.31 3.05
CA VAL A 74 -4.26 11.46 2.42
C VAL A 74 -5.12 12.69 2.58
N ASP A 75 -4.60 13.74 3.24
CA ASP A 75 -5.34 14.98 3.41
C ASP A 75 -5.76 15.58 2.06
N THR A 76 -7.01 16.02 2.00
CA THR A 76 -7.65 16.71 0.88
C THR A 76 -6.84 17.81 0.21
N THR A 77 -5.96 18.47 0.95
CA THR A 77 -5.04 19.48 0.42
C THR A 77 -4.04 18.94 -0.62
N HIS A 78 -3.83 17.62 -0.65
CA HIS A 78 -2.87 16.93 -1.51
C HIS A 78 -3.49 16.23 -2.72
N HIS A 79 -4.80 16.37 -2.98
CA HIS A 79 -5.47 15.67 -4.08
C HIS A 79 -4.97 16.03 -5.48
N ASN A 80 -4.39 17.22 -5.66
CA ASN A 80 -3.89 17.69 -6.95
C ASN A 80 -2.37 17.55 -7.11
N VAL A 81 -1.68 16.93 -6.14
CA VAL A 81 -0.23 16.71 -6.25
C VAL A 81 0.07 15.28 -6.69
N PRO A 82 1.15 15.05 -7.47
CA PRO A 82 1.58 13.70 -7.80
C PRO A 82 1.81 12.86 -6.53
N VAL A 83 1.34 11.62 -6.49
CA VAL A 83 1.47 10.74 -5.31
C VAL A 83 2.91 10.55 -4.81
N LYS A 84 3.89 10.69 -5.71
CA LYS A 84 5.33 10.65 -5.40
C LYS A 84 5.82 11.84 -4.59
N THR A 85 5.12 12.97 -4.63
CA THR A 85 5.48 14.19 -3.89
C THR A 85 4.79 14.28 -2.53
N ILE A 86 3.84 13.38 -2.24
CA ILE A 86 3.14 13.32 -0.95
C ILE A 86 4.14 12.89 0.12
N LYS A 87 4.25 13.70 1.18
CA LYS A 87 5.08 13.38 2.35
C LYS A 87 4.26 12.53 3.31
N LEU A 88 4.68 11.28 3.49
CA LEU A 88 3.99 10.31 4.36
C LEU A 88 4.00 10.70 5.85
N SER A 89 4.95 11.54 6.28
CA SER A 89 5.00 12.08 7.64
C SER A 89 3.85 13.01 7.98
N ASP A 90 3.21 13.56 6.95
CA ASP A 90 2.17 14.59 7.07
C ASP A 90 0.78 13.98 6.84
N GLN A 91 0.69 12.65 6.64
CA GLN A 91 -0.54 11.91 6.40
C GLN A 91 -0.88 11.02 7.59
N ASP A 92 -2.16 10.70 7.75
CA ASP A 92 -2.60 9.86 8.85
C ASP A 92 -2.42 8.38 8.54
N PHE A 93 -1.82 7.63 9.46
CA PHE A 93 -1.56 6.21 9.28
C PHE A 93 -2.79 5.39 9.68
N LEU A 94 -3.34 4.61 8.73
CA LEU A 94 -4.53 3.78 8.93
C LEU A 94 -4.21 2.35 9.34
N GLY A 95 -3.08 1.79 8.88
CA GLY A 95 -2.70 0.43 9.25
C GLY A 95 -1.55 -0.17 8.45
N GLU A 96 -1.07 -1.32 8.95
CA GLU A 96 -0.01 -2.12 8.34
C GLU A 96 -0.43 -3.58 8.16
N ALA A 97 0.03 -4.19 7.07
CA ALA A 97 0.09 -5.64 6.91
C ALA A 97 1.46 -6.06 6.40
N SER A 98 1.89 -7.29 6.67
CA SER A 98 3.13 -7.84 6.13
C SER A 98 2.99 -9.30 5.73
N CYS A 99 3.74 -9.72 4.72
CA CYS A 99 3.79 -11.11 4.26
C CYS A 99 5.06 -11.39 3.47
N VAL A 100 5.30 -12.66 3.13
CA VAL A 100 6.38 -13.04 2.22
C VAL A 100 5.83 -13.17 0.80
N LEU A 101 6.56 -12.66 -0.19
CA LEU A 101 6.14 -12.67 -1.59
C LEU A 101 5.79 -14.08 -2.12
N SER A 102 6.52 -15.10 -1.66
CA SER A 102 6.25 -16.50 -2.01
C SER A 102 4.90 -16.99 -1.51
N GLU A 103 4.39 -16.49 -0.38
CA GLU A 103 3.07 -16.86 0.15
C GLU A 103 1.94 -16.36 -0.75
N ILE A 104 2.09 -15.16 -1.30
CA ILE A 104 1.14 -14.60 -2.29
C ILE A 104 1.14 -15.48 -3.54
N ILE A 105 2.31 -15.76 -4.09
CA ILE A 105 2.46 -16.53 -5.34
C ILE A 105 1.88 -17.95 -5.19
N ASN A 106 2.17 -18.62 -4.08
CA ASN A 106 1.70 -19.99 -3.84
C ASN A 106 0.18 -20.08 -3.71
N LYS A 107 -0.46 -19.06 -3.11
CA LYS A 107 -1.92 -18.99 -3.02
C LYS A 107 -2.57 -18.63 -4.36
N CYS A 108 -1.94 -17.82 -5.20
CA CYS A 108 -2.45 -17.50 -6.53
C CYS A 108 -2.30 -18.66 -7.54
N ASN A 109 -1.32 -19.54 -7.34
CA ASN A 109 -1.04 -20.65 -8.27
C ASN A 109 -1.84 -21.94 -7.97
N THR A 110 -2.59 -22.00 -6.87
CA THR A 110 -3.46 -23.14 -6.57
C THR A 110 -4.81 -22.93 -7.28
N HIS A 111 -4.89 -23.40 -8.52
CA HIS A 111 -6.11 -23.57 -9.30
C HIS A 111 -6.43 -25.06 -9.47
#